data_AF-A0A8C6TSP2-F1
#
_entry.id   AF-A0A8C6TSP2-F1
#
_cell.length_a   1.000
_cell.length_b   1.000
_cell.length_c   1.000
_cell.angle_alpha   90.00
_cell.angle_beta   90.00
_cell.angle_gamma   90.00
#
_symmetry.space_group_name_H-M   'P 1'
#
loop_
_entity.id
_entity.type
_entity.pdbx_description
1 polymer ?
#
loop_
_entity_poly.entity_id
_entity_poly.type
_entity_poly.pdbx_seq_one_letter_code
_entity_poly.pdbx_strand_id
1 'polypeptide(L)'
;MGTVEQLVSVAHIQVHLRGLEHGEPLIITKIEDGGKAALCEQLSVGDELININGTVLYGSRQEALILIKGSYRVLKLTVRR
;
A
#
# COMPACT_ATOMS: atom_id res chain seq x y z
N MET A 1 -10.47 18.28 -10.45
CA MET A 1 -9.77 17.00 -10.69
C MET A 1 -9.61 16.32 -9.33
N GLY A 2 -10.44 15.33 -9.03
CA GLY A 2 -10.53 14.74 -7.68
C GLY A 2 -9.47 13.66 -7.51
N THR A 3 -8.66 13.75 -6.45
CA THR A 3 -7.73 12.69 -6.06
C THR A 3 -8.52 11.50 -5.54
N VAL A 4 -8.23 10.29 -6.03
CA VAL A 4 -8.89 9.06 -5.58
C VAL A 4 -8.01 8.38 -4.54
N GLU A 5 -8.46 8.39 -3.29
CA GLU A 5 -7.86 7.61 -2.22
C GLU A 5 -8.49 6.22 -2.17
N GLN A 6 -7.66 5.18 -2.07
CA GLN A 6 -8.16 3.82 -1.97
C GLN A 6 -7.66 3.14 -0.70
N LEU A 7 -8.60 2.70 0.12
CA LEU A 7 -8.35 1.86 1.28
C LEU A 7 -8.03 0.43 0.82
N VAL A 8 -6.92 -0.12 1.29
CA VAL A 8 -6.56 -1.52 1.05
C VAL A 8 -6.47 -2.26 2.38
N SER A 9 -7.28 -3.33 2.52
CA SER A 9 -7.36 -4.16 3.72
C SER A 9 -6.94 -5.61 3.42
N VAL A 10 -5.94 -6.15 4.14
CA VAL A 10 -5.71 -7.61 4.21
C VAL A 10 -5.49 -8.03 5.64
N ALA A 11 -6.26 -9.01 6.13
CA ALA A 11 -6.26 -9.63 7.46
C ALA A 11 -6.12 -8.69 8.68
N HIS A 12 -5.12 -7.81 8.74
CA HIS A 12 -4.94 -6.73 9.73
C HIS A 12 -4.17 -5.49 9.18
N ILE A 13 -3.84 -5.37 7.89
CA ILE A 13 -3.13 -4.20 7.33
C ILE A 13 -4.14 -3.32 6.61
N GLN A 14 -4.29 -2.08 7.07
CA GLN A 14 -5.09 -1.04 6.43
C GLN A 14 -4.21 0.16 6.10
N VAL A 15 -4.07 0.41 4.79
CA VAL A 15 -3.35 1.58 4.26
C VAL A 15 -4.19 2.27 3.20
N HIS A 16 -4.10 3.59 3.16
CA HIS A 16 -4.67 4.39 2.07
C HIS A 16 -3.57 4.70 1.08
N LEU A 17 -3.84 4.43 -0.20
CA LEU A 17 -2.92 4.74 -1.28
C LEU A 17 -3.45 5.88 -2.13
N ARG A 18 -2.56 6.81 -2.48
CA ARG A 18 -2.79 7.87 -3.47
C ARG A 18 -2.03 7.54 -4.76
N GLY A 19 -2.70 7.69 -5.90
CA GLY A 19 -2.15 7.53 -7.25
C GLY A 19 -3.31 7.39 -8.25
N LEU A 20 -3.36 8.18 -9.32
CA LEU A 20 -4.54 8.25 -10.20
C LEU A 20 -4.45 7.29 -11.40
N GLU A 21 -3.26 7.08 -11.97
CA GLU A 21 -3.11 6.49 -13.32
C GLU A 21 -1.83 5.65 -13.44
N HIS A 22 -1.72 4.84 -14.50
CA HIS A 22 -0.55 3.99 -14.78
C HIS A 22 0.73 4.85 -14.81
N GLY A 23 1.64 4.62 -13.86
CA GLY A 23 2.88 5.39 -13.71
C GLY A 23 2.91 6.40 -12.55
N GLU A 24 1.81 6.58 -11.81
CA GLU A 24 1.82 7.42 -10.60
C GLU A 24 2.34 6.65 -9.38
N PRO A 25 3.19 7.26 -8.54
CA PRO A 25 3.71 6.62 -7.34
C PRO A 25 2.60 6.33 -6.34
N LEU A 26 2.60 5.13 -5.77
CA LEU A 26 1.61 4.72 -4.77
C LEU A 26 2.03 5.19 -3.39
N ILE A 27 1.53 6.33 -2.94
CA ILE A 27 1.92 6.92 -1.65
C ILE A 27 0.99 6.46 -0.54
N ILE A 28 1.55 6.05 0.60
CA ILE A 28 0.80 5.79 1.83
C ILE A 28 0.28 7.12 2.37
N THR A 29 -1.03 7.38 2.29
CA THR A 29 -1.63 8.62 2.83
C THR A 29 -2.16 8.44 4.25
N LYS A 30 -2.43 7.21 4.66
CA LYS A 30 -2.93 6.91 6.01
C LYS A 30 -2.65 5.45 6.38
N ILE A 31 -2.31 5.24 7.64
CA ILE A 31 -2.19 3.92 8.26
C ILE A 31 -3.23 3.85 9.37
N GLU A 32 -4.03 2.78 9.43
CA GLU A 32 -5.00 2.64 10.51
C GLU A 32 -4.34 2.17 11.81
N ASP A 33 -4.72 2.85 12.89
CA ASP A 33 -4.34 2.53 14.25
C ASP A 33 -4.86 1.14 14.64
N GLY A 34 -4.01 0.33 15.29
CA GLY A 34 -4.31 -1.07 15.58
C GLY A 34 -4.13 -2.04 14.39
N GLY A 35 -3.81 -1.53 13.20
CA GLY A 35 -3.40 -2.36 12.07
C GLY A 35 -1.98 -2.89 12.21
N LYS A 36 -1.67 -4.03 11.60
CA LYS A 36 -0.31 -4.60 11.51
C LYS A 36 0.69 -3.63 10.89
N ALA A 37 0.26 -2.73 10.00
CA ALA A 37 1.13 -1.70 9.44
C ALA A 37 1.55 -0.66 10.49
N ALA A 38 0.63 -0.25 11.37
CA ALA A 38 0.94 0.62 12.50
C ALA A 38 1.85 -0.09 13.52
N LEU A 39 1.56 -1.36 13.84
CA LEU A 39 2.34 -2.17 14.78
C LEU A 39 3.75 -2.51 14.29
N CYS A 40 3.97 -2.51 12.97
CA CYS A 40 5.27 -2.82 12.40
C CYS A 40 6.25 -1.65 12.53
N GLU A 41 5.77 -0.41 12.73
CA GLU A 41 6.52 0.86 12.81
C GLU A 41 7.50 1.15 11.65
N GLN A 42 7.61 0.25 10.67
CA GLN A 42 8.47 0.36 9.49
C GLN A 42 7.82 1.14 8.35
N LEU A 43 6.50 1.28 8.38
CA LEU A 43 5.71 2.00 7.39
C LEU A 43 5.25 3.32 7.99
N SER A 44 5.42 4.40 7.24
CA SER A 44 4.96 5.74 7.63
C SER A 44 4.09 6.35 6.55
N VAL A 45 3.26 7.31 6.95
CA VAL A 45 2.54 8.14 5.99
C VAL A 45 3.54 8.98 5.19
N GLY A 46 3.39 9.01 3.88
CA GLY A 46 4.29 9.67 2.93
C GLY A 46 5.25 8.71 2.22
N ASP A 47 5.42 7.49 2.72
CA ASP A 47 6.23 6.47 2.06
C ASP A 47 5.63 6.06 0.70
N GLU A 48 6.48 5.93 -0.31
CA GLU A 48 6.12 5.43 -1.63
C GLU A 48 6.22 3.91 -1.66
N LEU A 49 5.13 3.23 -1.99
CA LEU A 49 5.08 1.79 -2.12
C LEU A 49 5.63 1.36 -3.49
N ILE A 50 6.79 0.69 -3.47
CA ILE A 50 7.52 0.28 -4.67
C ILE A 50 7.29 -1.20 -4.97
N ASN A 51 7.21 -2.06 -3.93
CA ASN A 51 7.01 -3.51 -4.11
C ASN A 51 6.05 -4.11 -3.09
N ILE A 52 5.35 -5.17 -3.50
CA ILE A 52 4.53 -6.03 -2.65
C ILE A 52 4.92 -7.49 -2.89
N ASN A 53 5.33 -8.18 -1.83
CA ASN A 53 5.86 -9.56 -1.88
C ASN A 53 6.97 -9.78 -2.92
N GLY A 54 7.78 -8.75 -3.17
CA GLY A 54 8.84 -8.80 -4.19
C GLY A 54 8.36 -8.59 -5.62
N THR A 55 7.08 -8.25 -5.82
CA THR A 55 6.57 -7.77 -7.12
C THR A 55 6.64 -6.25 -7.14
N VAL A 56 7.35 -5.70 -8.14
CA VAL A 56 7.44 -4.26 -8.37
C VAL A 56 6.10 -3.74 -8.85
N LEU A 57 5.60 -2.68 -8.22
CA LEU A 57 4.40 -1.99 -8.65
C LEU A 57 4.77 -0.94 -9.70
N TYR A 58 4.13 -0.98 -10.85
CA TYR A 58 4.31 0.03 -11.91
C TYR A 58 3.33 1.21 -11.79
N GLY A 59 2.91 1.54 -10.56
CA GLY A 59 1.89 2.56 -10.30
C GLY A 59 0.44 2.09 -10.52
N SER A 60 0.22 0.78 -10.73
CA SER A 60 -1.12 0.22 -10.86
C SER A 60 -1.73 -0.10 -9.48
N ARG A 61 -2.72 0.70 -9.08
CA ARG A 61 -3.49 0.48 -7.84
C ARG A 61 -4.16 -0.89 -7.79
N GLN A 62 -4.67 -1.35 -8.93
CA GLN A 62 -5.41 -2.61 -9.00
C GLN A 62 -4.47 -3.80 -8.79
N GLU A 63 -3.25 -3.70 -9.33
CA GLU A 63 -2.19 -4.69 -9.13
C GLU A 63 -1.77 -4.74 -7.65
N ALA A 64 -1.58 -3.58 -7.01
CA ALA A 64 -1.32 -3.49 -5.58
C ALA A 64 -2.42 -4.18 -4.76
N LEU A 65 -3.69 -3.94 -5.10
CA LEU A 65 -4.85 -4.55 -4.44
C LEU A 65 -4.89 -6.07 -4.61
N ILE A 66 -4.60 -6.58 -5.80
CA ILE A 66 -4.58 -8.01 -6.09
C ILE A 66 -3.47 -8.69 -5.29
N LEU A 67 -2.27 -8.11 -5.28
CA LEU A 67 -1.12 -8.64 -4.53
C LEU A 67 -1.37 -8.61 -3.01
N ILE A 68 -1.94 -7.52 -2.50
CA ILE A 68 -2.26 -7.38 -1.08
C ILE A 68 -3.35 -8.39 -0.69
N LYS A 69 -4.46 -8.46 -1.43
CA LYS A 69 -5.56 -9.41 -1.15
C LYS A 69 -5.15 -10.87 -1.33
N GLY A 70 -4.25 -11.16 -2.25
CA GLY A 70 -3.70 -12.51 -2.46
C GLY A 70 -2.77 -12.98 -1.34
N SER A 71 -2.37 -12.09 -0.42
CA SER A 71 -1.42 -12.40 0.65
C SER A 71 -2.12 -12.88 1.91
N TYR A 72 -2.13 -14.18 2.15
CA TYR A 72 -2.90 -14.77 3.25
C TYR A 72 -2.17 -14.80 4.61
N ARG A 73 -0.83 -14.80 4.65
CA ARG A 73 -0.07 -14.94 5.92
C ARG A 73 0.96 -13.86 6.16
N VAL A 74 1.74 -13.52 5.15
CA VAL A 74 2.83 -12.55 5.24
C VAL A 74 2.70 -11.60 4.05
N LEU A 75 2.72 -10.31 4.34
CA LEU A 75 2.75 -9.24 3.34
C LEU A 75 4.09 -8.53 3.49
N LYS A 76 4.98 -8.67 2.50
CA LYS A 76 6.23 -7.89 2.47
C LYS A 76 6.00 -6.64 1.65
N LEU A 77 6.16 -5.48 2.27
CA LEU A 77 6.05 -4.19 1.60
C LEU A 77 7.45 -3.57 1.51
N THR A 78 7.82 -3.09 0.33
CA THR A 78 9.04 -2.30 0.15
C THR A 78 8.61 -0.89 -0.18
N VAL A 79 9.03 0.03 0.69
CA VAL A 79 8.75 1.45 0.56
C VAL A 79 10.01 2.25 0.31
N ARG A 80 9.86 3.42 -0.29
CA ARG A 80 10.89 4.44 -0.46
C ARG A 80 10.47 5.70 0.29
N ARG A 81 11.42 6.25 1.04
CA ARG A 81 11.30 7.50 1.81
C ARG A 81 11.98 8.65 1.09
#